data_AF-A0A957SBY3-F1
#
_entry.id   AF-A0A957SBY3-F1
#
_cell.length_a   1.000
_cell.length_b   1.000
_cell.length_c   1.000
_cell.angle_alpha   90.00
_cell.angle_beta   90.00
_cell.angle_gamma   90.00
#
_symmetry.space_group_name_H-M   'P 1'
#
loop_
_entity.id
_entity.type
_entity.pdbx_description
1 polymer ?
#
loop_
_entity_poly.entity_id
_entity_poly.type
_entity_poly.pdbx_seq_one_letter_code
_entity_poly.pdbx_strand_id
1 'polypeptide(L)'
;VNIPSGAVVQNAFIEFTADADSSQPATLLIRAEQIDSSAPFTITTANLTSRVVTLTETTWENVPAWTTGQTYQTPNLAALLQEVIDLPGWSSGNAVSFIISGIGERKAKSFDNDFNLAPVLVIEFSPP
;
A
#
# COMPACT_ATOMS: atom_id res chain seq x y z
N VAL A 1 8.39 8.66 2.81
CA VAL A 1 7.66 9.00 1.56
C VAL A 1 7.93 10.46 1.24
N ASN A 2 8.50 10.76 0.06
CA ASN A 2 9.03 12.10 -0.24
C ASN A 2 7.98 13.01 -0.92
N ILE A 3 6.88 13.30 -0.22
CA ILE A 3 5.81 14.17 -0.69
C ILE A 3 5.68 15.36 0.26
N PRO A 4 5.74 16.61 -0.23
CA PRO A 4 5.56 17.78 0.63
C PRO A 4 4.11 17.91 1.11
N SER A 5 3.92 18.48 2.30
CA SER A 5 2.60 18.87 2.79
C SER A 5 1.92 19.82 1.81
N GLY A 6 0.61 19.64 1.59
CA GLY A 6 -0.18 20.44 0.65
C GLY A 6 -0.08 19.99 -0.82
N ALA A 7 0.68 18.93 -1.12
CA ALA A 7 0.65 18.32 -2.44
C ALA A 7 -0.72 17.68 -2.74
N VAL A 8 -1.07 17.62 -4.03
CA VAL A 8 -2.26 16.91 -4.49
C VAL A 8 -1.81 15.61 -5.15
N VAL A 9 -2.20 14.47 -4.58
CA VAL A 9 -1.93 13.13 -5.13
C VAL A 9 -2.90 12.89 -6.29
N GLN A 10 -2.36 12.77 -7.50
CA GLN A 10 -3.13 12.53 -8.73
C GLN A 10 -3.35 11.03 -8.95
N ASN A 11 -2.30 10.24 -8.70
CA ASN A 11 -2.32 8.79 -8.83
C ASN A 11 -1.35 8.16 -7.82
N ALA A 12 -1.73 7.04 -7.22
CA ALA A 12 -0.81 6.25 -6.41
C ALA A 12 -1.16 4.76 -6.55
N PHE A 13 -0.18 3.89 -6.69
CA PHE A 13 -0.41 2.44 -6.71
C PHE A 13 0.82 1.70 -6.19
N ILE A 14 0.59 0.50 -5.66
CA ILE A 14 1.67 -0.42 -5.30
C ILE A 14 1.84 -1.40 -6.45
N GLU A 15 3.05 -1.49 -6.98
CA GLU A 15 3.45 -2.52 -7.93
C GLU A 15 4.10 -3.68 -7.16
N PHE A 16 3.59 -4.89 -7.35
CA PHE A 16 4.11 -6.12 -6.78
C PHE A 16 4.75 -6.98 -7.86
N THR A 17 5.89 -7.59 -7.56
CA THR A 17 6.42 -8.73 -8.35
C THR A 17 5.93 -10.03 -7.76
N ALA A 18 5.36 -10.92 -8.59
CA ALA A 18 4.87 -12.21 -8.11
C ALA A 18 6.03 -13.17 -7.76
N ASP A 19 6.01 -13.69 -6.53
CA ASP A 19 6.96 -14.71 -6.06
C ASP A 19 6.59 -16.12 -6.52
N ALA A 20 5.30 -16.37 -6.73
CA ALA A 20 4.79 -17.66 -7.18
C ALA A 20 3.46 -17.50 -7.93
N ASP A 21 3.12 -18.52 -8.71
CA ASP A 21 1.83 -18.59 -9.40
C ASP A 21 0.68 -18.61 -8.38
N SER A 22 -0.40 -17.89 -8.69
CA SER A 22 -1.61 -17.84 -7.84
C SER A 22 -2.83 -17.61 -8.72
N SER A 23 -3.75 -18.57 -8.77
CA SER A 23 -4.89 -18.55 -9.70
C SER A 23 -6.26 -18.49 -9.04
N GLN A 24 -6.33 -18.65 -7.71
CA GLN A 24 -7.61 -18.63 -7.01
C GLN A 24 -8.23 -17.21 -7.05
N PRO A 25 -9.57 -17.11 -7.12
CA PRO A 25 -10.26 -15.83 -7.01
C PRO A 25 -9.81 -15.07 -5.76
N ALA A 26 -9.59 -13.77 -5.91
CA ALA A 26 -9.21 -12.91 -4.80
C ALA A 26 -9.89 -11.55 -4.94
N THR A 27 -10.33 -11.04 -3.80
CA THR A 27 -10.82 -9.68 -3.60
C THR A 27 -10.12 -9.14 -2.38
N LEU A 28 -9.40 -8.04 -2.55
CA LEU A 28 -8.59 -7.43 -1.50
C LEU A 28 -9.10 -6.04 -1.18
N LEU A 29 -9.16 -5.72 0.11
CA LEU A 29 -9.46 -4.39 0.63
C LEU A 29 -8.17 -3.73 1.10
N ILE A 30 -7.91 -2.54 0.57
CA ILE A 30 -6.71 -1.76 0.86
C ILE A 30 -7.12 -0.50 1.62
N ARG A 31 -6.46 -0.27 2.75
CA ARG A 31 -6.52 0.97 3.53
C ARG A 31 -5.12 1.44 3.87
N ALA A 32 -4.95 2.71 4.21
CA ALA A 32 -3.71 3.18 4.82
C ALA A 32 -3.88 3.30 6.33
N GLU A 33 -2.79 3.25 7.09
CA GLU A 33 -2.81 3.63 8.51
C GLU A 33 -3.04 5.14 8.63
N GLN A 34 -3.99 5.54 9.46
CA GLN A 34 -4.36 6.95 9.66
C GLN A 34 -3.45 7.61 10.73
N ILE A 35 -2.17 7.75 10.40
CA ILE A 35 -1.18 8.45 11.22
C ILE A 35 -0.18 9.17 10.32
N ASP A 36 0.33 10.31 10.78
CA ASP A 36 1.25 11.17 10.04
C ASP A 36 2.60 10.52 9.73
N SER A 37 3.12 9.66 10.62
CA SER A 37 4.29 8.83 10.36
C SER A 37 4.15 7.46 11.01
N SER A 38 3.98 6.44 10.17
CA SER A 38 3.81 5.06 10.61
C SER A 38 5.04 4.54 11.37
N ALA A 39 4.82 3.96 12.55
CA ALA A 39 5.86 3.30 13.31
C ALA A 39 6.17 1.91 12.73
N PRO A 40 7.42 1.41 12.85
CA PRO A 40 7.78 0.06 12.47
C PRO A 40 6.86 -0.99 13.13
N PHE A 41 6.56 -2.06 12.41
CA PHE A 41 5.83 -3.19 12.98
C PHE A 41 6.67 -3.89 14.04
N THR A 42 6.02 -4.34 15.11
CA THR A 42 6.65 -5.09 16.20
C THR A 42 5.98 -6.44 16.39
N ILE A 43 6.61 -7.35 17.13
CA ILE A 43 6.07 -8.67 17.44
C ILE A 43 4.94 -8.64 18.49
N THR A 44 4.43 -7.46 18.84
CA THR A 44 3.31 -7.34 19.78
C THR A 44 2.01 -7.87 19.15
N THR A 45 1.21 -8.57 19.94
CA THR A 45 -0.07 -9.12 19.48
C THR A 45 -0.94 -8.03 18.87
N ALA A 46 -1.51 -8.31 17.70
CA ALA A 46 -2.40 -7.42 16.97
C ALA A 46 -1.77 -6.11 16.44
N ASN A 47 -0.44 -5.94 16.43
CA ASN A 47 0.22 -4.71 15.98
C ASN A 47 -0.19 -4.24 14.56
N LEU A 48 -0.61 -5.17 13.71
CA LEU A 48 -1.19 -4.89 12.39
C LEU A 48 -2.68 -4.54 12.48
N THR A 49 -3.47 -5.43 13.09
CA THR A 49 -4.94 -5.36 13.08
C THR A 49 -5.52 -4.31 14.01
N SER A 50 -4.75 -3.79 14.97
CA SER A 50 -5.18 -2.74 15.90
C SER A 50 -4.87 -1.33 15.40
N ARG A 51 -4.22 -1.17 14.24
CA ARG A 51 -3.91 0.15 13.69
C ARG A 51 -5.19 0.85 13.26
N VAL A 52 -5.29 2.14 13.60
CA VAL A 52 -6.36 3.00 13.08
C VAL A 52 -6.07 3.21 11.59
N VAL A 53 -7.09 3.06 10.76
CA VAL A 53 -6.97 3.11 9.30
C VAL A 53 -7.79 4.25 8.73
N THR A 54 -7.46 4.67 7.51
CA THR A 54 -8.17 5.70 6.75
C THR A 54 -9.67 5.41 6.66
N LEU A 55 -10.46 6.48 6.52
CA LEU A 55 -11.91 6.37 6.34
C LEU A 55 -12.23 5.89 4.93
N THR A 56 -11.47 6.34 3.93
CA THR A 56 -11.54 5.81 2.58
C THR A 56 -10.86 4.45 2.54
N GLU A 57 -11.39 3.63 1.64
CA GLU A 57 -10.86 2.31 1.31
C GLU A 57 -10.88 2.13 -0.20
N THR A 58 -9.99 1.28 -0.69
CA THR A 58 -9.94 0.89 -2.10
C THR A 58 -10.04 -0.61 -2.20
N THR A 59 -11.07 -1.09 -2.88
CA THR A 59 -11.24 -2.52 -3.16
C THR A 59 -10.56 -2.89 -4.47
N TRP A 60 -9.61 -3.82 -4.39
CA TRP A 60 -9.06 -4.52 -5.55
C TRP A 60 -9.93 -5.73 -5.85
N GLU A 61 -11.01 -5.49 -6.58
CA GLU A 61 -11.92 -6.53 -7.04
C GLU A 61 -11.32 -7.37 -8.16
N ASN A 62 -11.71 -8.65 -8.23
CA ASN A 62 -11.30 -9.58 -9.28
C ASN A 62 -9.80 -9.55 -9.55
N VAL A 63 -8.97 -9.62 -8.50
CA VAL A 63 -7.51 -9.58 -8.63
C VAL A 63 -7.08 -10.64 -9.64
N PRO A 64 -6.31 -10.29 -10.69
CA PRO A 64 -5.96 -11.24 -11.74
C PRO A 64 -5.13 -12.39 -11.18
N ALA A 65 -5.12 -13.53 -11.90
CA ALA A 65 -4.18 -14.59 -11.60
C ALA A 65 -2.74 -14.09 -11.76
N TRP A 66 -1.87 -14.43 -10.82
CA TRP A 66 -0.46 -14.06 -10.85
C TRP A 66 0.37 -15.18 -11.44
N THR A 67 1.32 -14.79 -12.30
CA THR A 67 2.36 -15.65 -12.86
C THR A 67 3.70 -15.21 -12.29
N THR A 68 4.50 -16.15 -11.81
CA THR A 68 5.79 -15.93 -11.19
C THR A 68 6.68 -15.00 -12.04
N GLY A 69 7.28 -14.00 -11.40
CA GLY A 69 8.18 -13.03 -12.04
C GLY A 69 7.48 -11.94 -12.86
N GLN A 70 6.15 -11.94 -12.98
CA GLN A 70 5.39 -10.83 -13.56
C GLN A 70 5.03 -9.78 -12.51
N THR A 71 4.75 -8.55 -12.97
CA THR A 71 4.33 -7.44 -12.11
C THR A 71 2.82 -7.19 -12.17
N TYR A 72 2.26 -6.76 -11.05
CA TYR A 72 0.84 -6.47 -10.89
C TYR A 72 0.64 -5.24 -10.03
N GLN A 73 -0.25 -4.35 -10.47
CA GLN A 73 -0.50 -3.07 -9.81
C GLN A 73 -1.85 -3.07 -9.09
N THR A 74 -1.89 -2.47 -7.91
CA THR A 74 -3.15 -2.17 -7.23
C THR A 74 -3.98 -1.18 -8.07
N PRO A 75 -5.29 -1.04 -7.80
CA PRO A 75 -6.04 0.14 -8.22
C PRO A 75 -5.44 1.42 -7.63
N ASN A 76 -5.94 2.57 -8.11
CA ASN A 76 -5.49 3.87 -7.64
C ASN A 76 -5.82 4.07 -6.14
N LEU A 77 -4.78 4.29 -5.34
CA LEU A 77 -4.76 4.51 -3.90
C LEU A 77 -4.62 6.00 -3.53
N ALA A 78 -4.70 6.92 -4.50
CA ALA A 78 -4.49 8.35 -4.29
C ALA A 78 -5.33 8.90 -3.15
N ALA A 79 -6.62 8.51 -3.06
CA ALA A 79 -7.50 8.96 -1.99
C ALA A 79 -7.02 8.52 -0.59
N LEU A 80 -6.52 7.28 -0.46
CA LEU A 80 -5.98 6.76 0.80
C LEU A 80 -4.72 7.52 1.23
N LEU A 81 -3.82 7.75 0.26
CA LEU A 81 -2.59 8.49 0.51
C LEU A 81 -2.87 9.96 0.81
N GLN A 82 -3.83 10.58 0.11
CA GLN A 82 -4.23 11.96 0.33
C GLN A 82 -4.70 12.18 1.78
N GLU A 83 -5.55 11.28 2.30
CA GLU A 83 -5.98 11.35 3.72
C GLU A 83 -4.82 11.38 4.70
N VAL A 84 -3.75 10.62 4.44
CA VAL A 84 -2.59 10.55 5.32
C VAL A 84 -1.73 11.81 5.20
N ILE A 85 -1.49 12.31 3.99
CA ILE A 85 -0.65 13.50 3.80
C ILE A 85 -1.36 14.81 4.19
N ASP A 86 -2.69 14.80 4.28
CA ASP A 86 -3.50 15.92 4.77
C ASP A 86 -3.53 16.01 6.29
N LEU A 87 -2.96 15.02 7.01
CA LEU A 87 -2.86 15.08 8.47
C LEU A 87 -1.94 16.25 8.88
N PRO A 88 -2.30 17.02 9.92
CA PRO A 88 -1.52 18.19 10.34
C PRO A 88 -0.04 17.93 10.69
N GLY A 89 0.29 16.69 11.07
CA GLY A 89 1.66 16.26 11.40
C GLY A 89 2.47 15.78 10.20
N TRP A 90 1.88 15.70 9.00
CA TRP A 90 2.56 15.17 7.83
C TRP A 90 3.79 16.00 7.48
N SER A 91 4.89 15.31 7.24
CA SER A 91 6.16 15.88 6.78
C SER A 91 6.77 15.00 5.69
N SER A 92 7.39 15.63 4.70
CA SER A 92 8.10 14.88 3.65
C SER A 92 9.18 14.01 4.29
N GLY A 93 9.21 12.74 3.91
CA GLY A 93 10.04 11.70 4.51
C GLY A 93 9.26 10.75 5.41
N ASN A 94 8.11 11.15 5.95
CA ASN A 94 7.30 10.32 6.85
C ASN A 94 6.91 8.98 6.22
N ALA A 95 6.79 7.96 7.07
CA ALA A 95 6.44 6.60 6.64
C ALA A 95 4.92 6.42 6.54
N VAL A 96 4.48 5.61 5.57
CA VAL A 96 3.08 5.22 5.38
C VAL A 96 3.01 3.71 5.38
N SER A 97 2.00 3.16 6.05
CA SER A 97 1.67 1.74 5.99
C SER A 97 0.37 1.55 5.21
N PHE A 98 0.40 0.67 4.22
CA PHE A 98 -0.81 0.16 3.58
C PHE A 98 -1.14 -1.21 4.17
N ILE A 99 -2.40 -1.39 4.58
CA ILE A 99 -2.91 -2.61 5.19
C ILE A 99 -3.86 -3.26 4.19
N ILE A 100 -3.50 -4.46 3.76
CA ILE A 100 -4.25 -5.25 2.79
C ILE A 100 -4.89 -6.43 3.52
N SER A 101 -6.19 -6.57 3.36
CA SER A 101 -7.00 -7.67 3.90
C SER A 101 -7.93 -8.20 2.81
N GLY A 102 -8.67 -9.27 3.06
CA GLY A 102 -9.65 -9.78 2.12
C GLY A 102 -9.64 -11.30 2.01
N ILE A 103 -10.05 -11.79 0.85
CA ILE A 103 -10.15 -13.22 0.53
C ILE A 103 -9.26 -13.58 -0.65
N GLY A 104 -8.83 -14.85 -0.66
CA GLY A 104 -7.88 -15.36 -1.65
C GLY A 104 -6.43 -15.07 -1.26
N GLU A 105 -5.51 -15.36 -2.18
CA GLU A 105 -4.08 -15.28 -1.92
C GLU A 105 -3.32 -14.76 -3.15
N ARG A 106 -2.36 -13.86 -2.92
CA ARG A 106 -1.35 -13.46 -3.89
C ARG A 106 0.01 -13.42 -3.19
N LYS A 107 1.02 -14.05 -3.79
CA LYS A 107 2.37 -14.16 -3.23
C LYS A 107 3.29 -13.16 -3.92
N ALA A 108 3.72 -12.14 -3.20
CA ALA A 108 4.63 -11.12 -3.71
C ALA A 108 6.05 -11.32 -3.16
N LYS A 109 7.04 -10.92 -3.95
CA LYS A 109 8.41 -10.73 -3.47
C LYS A 109 8.42 -9.70 -2.34
N SER A 110 9.17 -9.98 -1.28
CA SER A 110 9.44 -9.03 -0.19
C SER A 110 10.82 -8.40 -0.36
N PHE A 111 11.03 -7.25 0.28
CA PHE A 111 12.35 -6.61 0.31
C PHE A 111 13.45 -7.52 0.84
N ASP A 112 13.18 -8.27 1.91
CA ASP A 112 14.14 -9.20 2.52
C ASP A 112 14.41 -10.43 1.65
N ASN A 113 13.46 -10.82 0.77
CA ASN A 113 13.67 -11.91 -0.17
C ASN A 113 14.51 -11.48 -1.37
N ASP A 114 14.16 -10.37 -2.00
CA ASP A 114 14.93 -9.74 -3.09
C ASP A 114 14.57 -8.26 -3.19
N PHE A 115 15.51 -7.39 -2.81
CA PHE A 115 15.28 -5.95 -2.80
C PHE A 115 15.04 -5.37 -4.20
N ASN A 116 15.51 -6.02 -5.27
CA ASN A 116 15.31 -5.54 -6.65
C ASN A 116 13.90 -5.82 -7.16
N LEU A 117 13.21 -6.79 -6.56
CA LEU A 117 11.86 -7.20 -6.93
C LEU A 117 10.83 -6.86 -5.87
N ALA A 118 11.24 -6.13 -4.82
CA ALA A 118 10.39 -5.71 -3.73
C ALA A 118 9.22 -4.84 -4.22
N PRO A 119 8.11 -4.76 -3.47
CA PRO A 119 6.98 -3.94 -3.86
C PRO A 119 7.38 -2.47 -3.89
N VAL A 120 6.95 -1.74 -4.93
CA VAL A 120 7.25 -0.32 -5.10
C VAL A 120 5.97 0.49 -5.05
N LEU A 121 5.95 1.54 -4.24
CA LEU A 121 4.90 2.54 -4.26
C LEU A 121 5.25 3.60 -5.31
N VAL A 122 4.42 3.69 -6.35
CA VAL A 122 4.53 4.71 -7.41
C VAL A 122 3.51 5.80 -7.13
N ILE A 123 3.94 7.06 -7.22
CA ILE A 123 3.12 8.21 -6.85
C ILE A 123 3.32 9.33 -7.87
N GLU A 124 2.21 9.84 -8.39
CA GLU A 124 2.14 11.03 -9.22
C GLU A 124 1.41 12.10 -8.43
N PHE A 125 2.05 13.25 -8.23
CA PHE A 125 1.49 14.36 -7.47
C PHE A 125 1.87 15.70 -8.09
N SER A 126 1.06 16.72 -7.84
CA SER A 126 1.43 18.11 -8.11
C SER A 126 1.94 18.78 -6.84
N PRO A 127 2.93 19.68 -6.94
CA PRO A 127 3.36 20.47 -5.79
C PRO A 127 2.22 21.37 -5.26
N PRO A 128 2.36 21.89 -4.02
CA PRO A 128 1.40 22.84 -3.43
C PRO A 128 1.25 24.14 -4.24
#